data_AF-K1UU54-F1
#
_entry.id   AF-K1UU54-F1
#
_cell.length_a   1.000
_cell.length_b   1.000
_cell.length_c   1.000
_cell.angle_alpha   90.00
_cell.angle_beta   90.00
_cell.angle_gamma   90.00
#
_symmetry.space_group_name_H-M   'P 1'
#
loop_
_entity.id
_entity.type
_entity.pdbx_description
1 polymer ?
#
loop_
_entity_poly.entity_id
_entity_poly.type
_entity_poly.pdbx_seq_one_letter_code
_entity_poly.pdbx_strand_id
1 'polypeptide(L)'
;MDIANMEHGMVLGTGDLSELALGWATYNGDQMSMYGLNASLPKTLIQVLLRWMAQVCQDDAIREILLDVVATPISPELLPSSEEGGIAQHTEKLVGPYELHDFFLYHFIQNGYSPAKILFAAEKAFDGRYDRATILRWMRVFFQRFFSQQFKRSAMPDGPKVGIISLSPRGDWRMPSDATASLWL
;
A
#
# COMPACT_ATOMS: atom_id res chain seq x y z
N MET A 1 -20.21 -9.33 -2.97
CA MET A 1 -21.29 -8.43 -2.49
C MET A 1 -22.55 -9.22 -2.10
N ASP A 2 -22.80 -10.37 -2.71
CA ASP A 2 -24.05 -11.14 -2.55
C ASP A 2 -24.42 -11.45 -1.09
N ILE A 3 -23.47 -11.93 -0.29
CA ILE A 3 -23.70 -12.20 1.14
C ILE A 3 -24.12 -10.92 1.89
N ALA A 4 -23.45 -9.79 1.61
CA ALA A 4 -23.83 -8.53 2.25
C ALA A 4 -25.26 -8.11 1.87
N ASN A 5 -25.72 -8.38 0.64
CA ASN A 5 -27.11 -8.13 0.26
C ASN A 5 -28.09 -9.06 0.99
N MET A 6 -27.78 -10.35 1.09
CA MET A 6 -28.61 -11.33 1.80
C MET A 6 -28.76 -11.01 3.29
N GLU A 7 -27.66 -10.57 3.91
CA GLU A 7 -27.60 -10.24 5.34
C GLU A 7 -27.93 -8.77 5.64
N HIS A 8 -28.32 -7.99 4.63
CA HIS A 8 -28.53 -6.54 4.75
C HIS A 8 -27.34 -5.79 5.39
N GLY A 9 -26.13 -6.27 5.12
CA GLY A 9 -24.87 -5.76 5.64
C GLY A 9 -24.09 -4.90 4.64
N MET A 10 -22.91 -4.46 5.08
CA MET A 10 -21.95 -3.70 4.26
C MET A 10 -20.67 -4.50 4.07
N VAL A 11 -20.13 -4.50 2.84
CA VAL A 11 -18.77 -4.97 2.61
C VAL A 11 -17.81 -3.87 3.03
N LEU A 12 -16.96 -4.17 4.02
CA LEU A 12 -15.86 -3.30 4.45
C LEU A 12 -14.62 -3.65 3.64
N GLY A 13 -14.08 -2.67 2.92
CA GLY A 13 -12.87 -2.81 2.13
C GLY A 13 -11.63 -2.73 3.01
N THR A 14 -10.67 -3.62 2.77
CA THR A 14 -9.43 -3.74 3.53
C THR A 14 -8.22 -3.13 2.83
N GLY A 15 -8.37 -2.72 1.56
CA GLY A 15 -7.31 -2.13 0.74
C GLY A 15 -6.71 -0.87 1.37
N ASP A 16 -5.38 -0.80 1.35
CA ASP A 16 -4.62 0.25 2.03
C ASP A 16 -4.06 1.32 1.08
N LEU A 17 -3.50 2.40 1.64
CA LEU A 17 -3.00 3.53 0.88
C LEU A 17 -1.87 3.13 -0.08
N SER A 18 -1.01 2.19 0.32
CA SER A 18 0.14 1.73 -0.48
C SER A 18 -0.31 0.88 -1.66
N GLU A 19 -1.29 0.01 -1.43
CA GLU A 19 -1.97 -0.77 -2.48
C GLU A 19 -2.68 0.16 -3.47
N LEU A 20 -3.40 1.17 -2.99
CA LEU A 20 -4.02 2.19 -3.83
C LEU A 20 -2.98 2.97 -4.64
N ALA A 21 -1.86 3.36 -4.04
CA ALA A 21 -0.77 4.08 -4.71
C ALA A 21 -0.18 3.26 -5.87
N LEU A 22 0.11 1.98 -5.61
CA LEU A 22 0.71 1.07 -6.59
C LEU A 22 -0.32 0.43 -7.52
N GLY A 23 -1.62 0.66 -7.29
CA GLY A 23 -2.71 -0.07 -7.94
C GLY A 23 -2.58 -1.58 -7.79
N TRP A 24 -2.12 -2.02 -6.62
CA TRP A 24 -1.99 -3.43 -6.25
C TRP A 24 -3.31 -3.97 -5.72
N ALA A 25 -4.33 -3.90 -6.58
CA ALA A 25 -5.67 -4.39 -6.33
C ALA A 25 -6.33 -4.74 -7.67
N THR A 26 -7.27 -5.67 -7.67
CA THR A 26 -8.08 -5.97 -8.84
C THR A 26 -9.16 -4.91 -8.98
N TYR A 27 -9.21 -4.23 -10.13
CA TYR A 27 -10.26 -3.25 -10.39
C TYR A 27 -11.63 -3.91 -10.39
N ASN A 28 -12.58 -3.37 -9.63
CA ASN A 28 -13.89 -3.98 -9.40
C ASN A 28 -13.84 -5.38 -8.74
N GLY A 29 -12.72 -5.72 -8.11
CA GLY A 29 -12.54 -6.90 -7.25
C GLY A 29 -12.36 -6.47 -5.80
N ASP A 30 -11.21 -6.79 -5.22
CA ASP A 30 -10.80 -6.42 -3.86
C ASP A 30 -10.71 -4.89 -3.63
N GLN A 31 -10.57 -4.10 -4.69
CA GLN A 31 -10.65 -2.64 -4.63
C GLN A 31 -12.06 -2.13 -4.29
N MET A 32 -13.11 -2.91 -4.57
CA MET A 32 -14.50 -2.47 -4.44
C MET A 32 -15.11 -2.88 -3.10
N SER A 33 -15.79 -1.94 -2.44
CA SER A 33 -16.47 -2.15 -1.17
C SER A 33 -17.53 -1.06 -0.98
N MET A 34 -18.36 -1.17 0.07
CA MET A 34 -19.25 -0.08 0.46
C MET A 34 -18.51 1.00 1.26
N TYR A 35 -17.45 0.62 1.99
CA TYR A 35 -16.62 1.56 2.76
C TYR A 35 -15.19 1.03 2.93
N GLY A 36 -14.20 1.78 2.42
CA GLY A 36 -12.78 1.45 2.48
C GLY A 36 -12.13 1.99 3.75
N LEU A 37 -12.16 1.20 4.83
CA LEU A 37 -11.69 1.62 6.16
C LEU A 37 -10.20 2.01 6.17
N ASN A 38 -9.37 1.24 5.45
CA ASN A 38 -7.92 1.37 5.46
C ASN A 38 -7.36 2.29 4.36
N ALA A 39 -8.22 2.91 3.55
CA ALA A 39 -7.85 3.59 2.31
C ALA A 39 -6.84 4.76 2.47
N SER A 40 -6.62 5.25 3.69
CA SER A 40 -5.66 6.31 4.01
C SER A 40 -4.52 5.87 4.94
N LEU A 41 -4.41 4.58 5.24
CA LEU A 41 -3.34 4.02 6.07
C LEU A 41 -2.28 3.38 5.15
N PRO A 42 -1.02 3.81 5.17
CA PRO A 42 0.04 3.12 4.46
C PRO A 42 0.36 1.76 5.11
N LYS A 43 0.85 0.80 4.33
CA LYS A 43 1.20 -0.57 4.77
C LYS A 43 2.14 -0.55 5.95
N THR A 44 3.13 0.35 5.92
CA THR A 44 4.08 0.54 7.03
C THR A 44 3.41 0.97 8.33
N LEU A 45 2.39 1.82 8.28
CA LEU A 45 1.64 2.24 9.47
C LEU A 45 0.74 1.13 10.01
N ILE A 46 0.12 0.33 9.13
CA ILE A 46 -0.73 -0.80 9.56
C ILE A 46 0.07 -1.76 10.46
N GLN A 47 1.32 -2.09 10.12
CA GLN A 47 2.17 -2.93 10.98
C GLN A 47 2.39 -2.31 12.37
N VAL A 48 2.60 -0.99 12.44
CA VAL A 48 2.76 -0.28 13.71
C VAL A 48 1.47 -0.33 14.53
N LEU A 49 0.31 -0.14 13.90
CA LEU A 49 -1.00 -0.20 14.56
C LEU A 49 -1.29 -1.60 15.11
N LEU A 50 -0.99 -2.66 14.36
CA LEU A 50 -1.17 -4.04 14.82
C LEU A 50 -0.25 -4.37 16.00
N ARG A 51 1.03 -3.96 15.95
CA ARG A 51 1.98 -4.11 17.07
C ARG A 51 1.48 -3.37 18.31
N TRP A 52 1.04 -2.13 18.13
CA TRP A 52 0.48 -1.34 19.23
C TRP A 52 -0.77 -2.00 19.82
N MET A 53 -1.67 -2.48 18.97
CA MET A 53 -2.88 -3.18 19.42
C MET A 53 -2.53 -4.44 20.22
N ALA A 54 -1.54 -5.21 19.77
CA ALA A 54 -1.04 -6.38 20.50
C ALA A 54 -0.49 -6.02 21.89
N GLN A 55 0.19 -4.87 22.02
CA GLN A 55 0.74 -4.40 23.30
C GLN A 55 -0.34 -3.99 24.31
N VAL A 56 -1.45 -3.41 23.84
CA VAL A 56 -2.54 -2.96 24.71
C VAL A 56 -3.67 -3.98 24.86
N CYS A 57 -3.61 -5.09 24.11
CA CYS A 57 -4.60 -6.15 24.18
C CYS A 57 -4.50 -6.91 25.51
N GLN A 58 -5.63 -7.01 26.21
CA GLN A 58 -5.74 -7.75 27.48
C GLN A 58 -5.97 -9.24 27.28
N ASP A 59 -6.38 -9.66 26.08
CA ASP A 59 -6.62 -11.05 25.74
C ASP A 59 -5.33 -11.65 25.15
N ASP A 60 -4.79 -12.65 25.85
CA ASP A 60 -3.52 -13.28 25.48
C ASP A 60 -3.60 -14.00 24.13
N ALA A 61 -4.74 -14.64 23.81
CA ALA A 61 -4.92 -15.35 22.56
C ALA A 61 -4.99 -14.39 21.37
N ILE A 62 -5.72 -13.28 21.51
CA ILE A 62 -5.77 -12.24 20.48
C ILE A 62 -4.40 -11.59 20.30
N ARG A 63 -3.68 -11.32 21.39
CA ARG A 63 -2.31 -10.77 21.34
C ARG A 63 -1.37 -11.66 20.53
N GLU A 64 -1.38 -12.97 20.78
CA GLU A 64 -0.54 -13.93 20.04
C GLU A 64 -0.87 -13.93 18.55
N ILE A 65 -2.16 -13.93 18.17
CA ILE A 65 -2.59 -13.86 16.78
C ILE A 65 -2.10 -12.57 16.11
N LEU A 66 -2.23 -11.42 16.76
CA LEU A 66 -1.78 -10.15 16.19
C LEU A 66 -0.27 -10.11 15.97
N LEU A 67 0.51 -10.68 16.90
CA LEU A 67 1.96 -10.78 16.76
C LEU A 67 2.37 -11.75 15.63
N ASP A 68 1.65 -12.84 15.44
CA ASP A 68 1.86 -13.80 14.34
C ASP A 68 1.57 -13.16 12.97
N VAL A 69 0.45 -12.42 12.86
CA VAL A 69 0.12 -11.64 11.65
C VAL A 69 1.20 -10.62 11.34
N VAL A 70 1.73 -9.93 12.35
CA VAL A 70 2.82 -8.94 12.18
C VAL A 70 4.14 -9.59 11.77
N ALA A 71 4.43 -10.79 12.28
CA ALA A 71 5.64 -11.54 11.96
C ALA A 71 5.59 -12.17 10.56
N THR A 72 4.39 -12.38 10.02
CA THR A 72 4.18 -12.93 8.69
C THR A 72 4.64 -11.95 7.61
N PRO A 73 5.58 -12.34 6.72
CA PRO A 73 6.03 -11.50 5.62
C PRO A 73 4.88 -11.11 4.69
N ILE A 74 4.82 -9.84 4.27
CA ILE A 74 3.76 -9.37 3.38
C ILE A 74 3.93 -9.98 1.99
N SER A 75 2.92 -10.72 1.53
CA SER A 75 2.98 -11.54 0.31
C SER A 75 1.60 -11.60 -0.37
N PRO A 76 1.46 -11.36 -1.69
CA PRO A 76 0.24 -11.70 -2.43
C PRO A 76 -0.09 -13.20 -2.34
N GLU A 77 -1.22 -13.50 -1.70
CA GLU A 77 -1.69 -14.85 -1.33
C GLU A 77 -2.10 -15.72 -2.53
N LEU A 78 -2.31 -15.12 -3.72
CA LEU A 78 -2.79 -15.82 -4.92
C LEU A 78 -1.71 -16.61 -5.67
N LEU A 79 -0.44 -16.52 -5.26
CA LEU A 79 0.61 -17.37 -5.83
C LEU A 79 0.69 -18.66 -5.02
N PRO A 80 0.63 -19.84 -5.66
CA PRO A 80 0.78 -21.09 -4.94
C PRO A 80 2.08 -21.06 -4.14
N SER A 81 2.00 -21.39 -2.85
CA SER A 81 3.18 -21.73 -2.08
C SER A 81 3.89 -22.85 -2.84
N SER A 82 5.16 -22.65 -3.20
CA SER A 82 5.97 -23.75 -3.74
C SER A 82 5.88 -24.95 -2.79
N GLU A 83 5.90 -26.17 -3.32
CA GLU A 83 5.95 -27.41 -2.52
C GLU A 83 7.13 -27.40 -1.52
N GLU A 84 8.13 -26.54 -1.76
CA GLU A 84 9.25 -26.21 -0.88
C GLU A 84 9.01 -24.91 -0.06
N GLY A 85 7.90 -24.80 0.68
CA GLY A 85 7.76 -23.93 1.87
C GLY A 85 8.18 -22.44 1.81
N GLY A 86 8.33 -21.83 0.63
CA GLY A 86 9.07 -20.58 0.44
C GLY A 86 8.22 -19.38 0.01
N ILE A 87 7.13 -19.08 0.72
CA ILE A 87 6.19 -17.99 0.36
C ILE A 87 6.90 -16.61 0.30
N ALA A 88 7.86 -16.37 1.20
CA ALA A 88 8.49 -15.05 1.37
C ALA A 88 9.42 -14.62 0.21
N GLN A 89 9.95 -15.56 -0.59
CA GLN A 89 11.01 -15.24 -1.57
C GLN A 89 10.49 -14.79 -2.94
N HIS A 90 9.19 -14.88 -3.21
CA HIS A 90 8.59 -14.59 -4.52
C HIS A 90 7.94 -13.21 -4.62
N THR A 91 7.64 -12.56 -3.50
CA THR A 91 6.65 -11.50 -3.44
C THR A 91 7.21 -10.08 -3.36
N GLU A 92 8.29 -9.88 -2.61
CA GLU A 92 9.07 -8.64 -2.72
C GLU A 92 9.74 -8.49 -4.10
N LYS A 93 9.92 -9.57 -4.85
CA LYS A 93 10.49 -9.52 -6.22
C LYS A 93 9.56 -8.81 -7.21
N LEU A 94 8.25 -8.80 -6.98
CA LEU A 94 7.26 -8.24 -7.91
C LEU A 94 6.89 -6.79 -7.59
N VAL A 95 6.62 -6.49 -6.31
CA VAL A 95 6.14 -5.16 -5.89
C VAL A 95 7.28 -4.30 -5.36
N GLY A 96 8.24 -4.90 -4.66
CA GLY A 96 9.29 -4.19 -3.93
C GLY A 96 8.89 -3.85 -2.49
N PRO A 97 9.85 -3.37 -1.68
CA PRO A 97 9.62 -3.10 -0.26
C PRO A 97 8.68 -1.91 -0.07
N TYR A 98 7.60 -2.10 0.70
CA TYR A 98 6.62 -1.06 0.98
C TYR A 98 7.22 0.15 1.70
N GLU A 99 8.28 0.00 2.49
CA GLU A 99 8.95 1.13 3.15
C GLU A 99 9.55 2.12 2.13
N LEU A 100 10.04 1.64 0.98
CA LEU A 100 10.50 2.52 -0.09
C LEU A 100 9.32 3.21 -0.79
N HIS A 101 8.27 2.45 -1.12
CA HIS A 101 7.08 3.01 -1.79
C HIS A 101 6.35 4.04 -0.95
N ASP A 102 6.17 3.78 0.34
CA ASP A 102 5.55 4.71 1.27
C ASP A 102 6.42 5.96 1.46
N PHE A 103 7.75 5.81 1.45
CA PHE A 103 8.69 6.93 1.48
C PHE A 103 8.59 7.80 0.21
N PHE A 104 8.54 7.17 -0.97
CA PHE A 104 8.36 7.89 -2.24
C PHE A 104 7.02 8.58 -2.29
N LEU A 105 5.94 7.88 -1.91
CA LEU A 105 4.58 8.42 -1.85
C LEU A 105 4.52 9.63 -0.94
N TYR A 106 5.11 9.54 0.26
CA TYR A 106 5.14 10.64 1.20
C TYR A 106 5.79 11.89 0.59
N HIS A 107 7.02 11.78 0.11
CA HIS A 107 7.73 12.94 -0.42
C HIS A 107 7.18 13.46 -1.74
N PHE A 108 6.60 12.58 -2.56
CA PHE A 108 5.94 12.97 -3.80
C PHE A 108 4.66 13.76 -3.53
N ILE A 109 3.76 13.25 -2.69
CA ILE A 109 2.44 13.85 -2.46
C ILE A 109 2.50 14.99 -1.45
N GLN A 110 3.14 14.76 -0.30
CA GLN A 110 3.16 15.76 0.78
C GLN A 110 4.12 16.92 0.51
N ASN A 111 5.24 16.67 -0.18
CA ASN A 111 6.27 17.68 -0.38
C ASN A 111 6.43 18.15 -1.84
N GLY A 112 5.82 17.47 -2.81
CA GLY A 112 5.96 17.81 -4.22
C GLY A 112 7.40 17.66 -4.73
N TYR A 113 8.21 16.78 -4.12
CA TYR A 113 9.61 16.62 -4.49
C TYR A 113 9.77 15.97 -5.86
N SER A 114 10.80 16.40 -6.60
CA SER A 114 11.22 15.76 -7.84
C SER A 114 11.85 14.39 -7.57
N PRO A 115 11.86 13.46 -8.54
CA PRO A 115 12.48 12.14 -8.37
C PRO A 115 13.94 12.21 -7.91
N ALA A 116 14.72 13.17 -8.41
CA ALA A 116 16.11 13.36 -8.00
C ALA A 116 16.24 13.73 -6.52
N LYS A 117 15.34 14.57 -5.99
CA LYS A 117 15.33 14.93 -4.58
C LYS A 117 14.87 13.77 -3.70
N ILE A 118 13.86 13.02 -4.14
CA ILE A 118 13.37 11.82 -3.44
C ILE A 118 14.47 10.76 -3.38
N LEU A 119 15.17 10.50 -4.49
CA LEU A 119 16.29 9.56 -4.54
C LEU A 119 17.39 9.94 -3.55
N PHE A 120 17.82 11.20 -3.56
CA PHE A 120 18.82 11.69 -2.63
C PHE A 120 18.40 11.50 -1.15
N ALA A 121 17.13 11.82 -0.83
CA ALA A 121 16.62 11.65 0.52
C ALA A 121 16.57 10.16 0.93
N ALA A 122 16.15 9.28 0.01
CA ALA A 122 16.09 7.85 0.23
C ALA A 122 17.49 7.23 0.42
N GLU A 123 18.49 7.64 -0.36
CA GLU A 123 19.88 7.18 -0.21
C GLU A 123 20.44 7.50 1.19
N LYS A 124 19.98 8.59 1.82
CA LYS A 124 20.37 8.94 3.19
C LYS A 124 19.52 8.22 4.25
N ALA A 125 18.22 8.11 4.03
CA ALA A 125 17.31 7.47 4.98
C ALA A 125 17.53 5.96 5.10
N PHE A 126 17.95 5.32 4.00
CA PHE A 126 18.13 3.87 3.90
C PHE A 126 19.61 3.46 3.71
N ASP A 127 20.55 4.31 4.13
CA ASP A 127 21.98 4.02 4.04
C ASP A 127 22.31 2.69 4.75
N GLY A 128 23.15 1.87 4.12
CA GLY A 128 23.48 0.52 4.57
C GLY A 128 22.35 -0.53 4.45
N ARG A 129 21.12 -0.14 4.09
CA ARG A 129 19.99 -1.07 3.87
C ARG A 129 19.71 -1.33 2.39
N TYR A 130 19.69 -0.28 1.58
CA TYR A 130 19.48 -0.38 0.14
C TYR A 130 20.55 0.39 -0.61
N ASP A 131 21.10 -0.22 -1.66
CA ASP A 131 21.98 0.50 -2.56
C ASP A 131 21.20 1.43 -3.50
N ARG A 132 21.91 2.40 -4.08
CA ARG A 132 21.32 3.38 -5.02
C ARG A 132 20.57 2.70 -6.17
N ALA A 133 21.11 1.59 -6.68
CA ALA A 133 20.51 0.87 -7.80
C ALA A 133 19.14 0.27 -7.42
N THR A 134 19.02 -0.30 -6.22
CA THR A 134 17.76 -0.84 -5.68
C THR A 134 16.74 0.26 -5.45
N ILE A 135 17.13 1.38 -4.84
CA ILE A 135 16.23 2.52 -4.61
C ILE A 135 15.72 3.06 -5.95
N LEU A 136 16.61 3.27 -6.93
CA LEU A 136 16.24 3.77 -8.24
C LEU A 136 15.32 2.80 -9.01
N ARG A 137 15.57 1.49 -8.92
CA ARG A 137 14.71 0.46 -9.50
C ARG A 137 13.29 0.59 -8.97
N TRP A 138 13.12 0.63 -7.65
CA TRP A 138 11.79 0.67 -7.04
C TRP A 138 11.11 2.03 -7.20
N MET A 139 11.85 3.13 -7.24
CA MET A 139 11.30 4.45 -7.54
C MET A 139 10.72 4.52 -8.96
N ARG A 140 11.37 3.88 -9.94
CA ARG A 140 10.82 3.77 -11.31
C ARG A 140 9.53 2.95 -11.34
N VAL A 141 9.50 1.82 -10.63
CA VAL A 141 8.29 1.00 -10.49
C VAL A 141 7.16 1.81 -9.83
N PHE A 142 7.48 2.54 -8.76
CA PHE A 142 6.54 3.42 -8.08
C PHE A 142 5.90 4.42 -9.04
N PHE A 143 6.69 5.24 -9.75
CA PHE A 143 6.13 6.25 -10.65
C PHE A 143 5.37 5.64 -11.84
N GLN A 144 5.88 4.57 -12.45
CA GLN A 144 5.17 3.86 -13.52
C GLN A 144 3.79 3.39 -13.08
N ARG A 145 3.71 2.73 -11.93
CA ARG A 145 2.46 2.19 -11.38
C ARG A 145 1.56 3.29 -10.86
N PHE A 146 2.10 4.24 -10.12
CA PHE A 146 1.33 5.35 -9.57
C PHE A 146 0.55 6.08 -10.67
N PHE A 147 1.19 6.41 -11.80
CA PHE A 147 0.50 7.07 -12.91
C PHE A 147 -0.47 6.13 -13.64
N SER A 148 0.00 4.96 -14.08
CA SER A 148 -0.82 4.04 -14.89
C SER A 148 -2.04 3.46 -14.17
N GLN A 149 -2.03 3.44 -12.84
CA GLN A 149 -3.11 2.86 -12.03
C GLN A 149 -4.12 3.88 -11.50
N GLN A 150 -4.03 5.16 -11.92
CA GLN A 150 -4.94 6.21 -11.49
C GLN A 150 -6.42 5.90 -11.76
N PHE A 151 -6.73 5.19 -12.85
CA PHE A 151 -8.10 4.81 -13.16
C PHE A 151 -8.77 4.00 -12.03
N LYS A 152 -8.01 3.17 -11.31
CA LYS A 152 -8.54 2.40 -10.17
C LYS A 152 -8.97 3.30 -9.02
N ARG A 153 -8.23 4.38 -8.77
CA ARG A 153 -8.53 5.35 -7.70
C ARG A 153 -9.68 6.27 -8.06
N SER A 154 -9.89 6.56 -9.34
CA SER A 154 -10.99 7.41 -9.80
C SER A 154 -12.38 6.88 -9.40
N ALA A 155 -12.53 5.56 -9.28
CA ALA A 155 -13.76 4.90 -8.84
C ALA A 155 -13.62 4.21 -7.47
N MET A 156 -12.85 4.80 -6.54
CA MET A 156 -12.69 4.22 -5.21
C MET A 156 -13.90 4.47 -4.28
N PRO A 157 -14.24 3.48 -3.41
CA PRO A 157 -15.25 3.64 -2.37
C PRO A 157 -14.99 4.81 -1.43
N ASP A 158 -16.00 5.18 -0.64
CA ASP A 158 -15.82 6.15 0.44
C ASP A 158 -14.99 5.56 1.58
N GLY A 159 -14.29 6.43 2.30
CA GLY A 159 -13.41 6.05 3.40
C GLY A 159 -12.83 7.29 4.08
N PRO A 160 -12.37 7.16 5.34
CA PRO A 160 -11.89 8.30 6.09
C PRO A 160 -10.46 8.66 5.66
N LYS A 161 -10.13 9.95 5.66
CA LYS A 161 -8.74 10.42 5.74
C LYS A 161 -8.30 10.36 7.20
N VAL A 162 -7.31 9.51 7.50
CA VAL A 162 -6.75 9.37 8.85
C VAL A 162 -5.40 10.09 8.95
N GLY A 163 -4.53 9.86 7.98
CA GLY A 163 -3.19 10.45 7.93
C GLY A 163 -3.12 11.81 7.23
N ILE A 164 -1.88 12.23 6.97
CA ILE A 164 -1.59 13.47 6.25
C ILE A 164 -2.00 13.38 4.77
N ILE A 165 -1.84 12.18 4.18
CA ILE A 165 -2.06 11.91 2.75
C ILE A 165 -3.35 11.09 2.56
N SER A 166 -4.13 11.45 1.53
CA SER A 166 -5.20 10.63 0.96
C SER A 166 -5.05 10.59 -0.56
N LEU A 167 -5.44 9.49 -1.20
CA LEU A 167 -5.50 9.38 -2.66
C LEU A 167 -6.91 9.45 -3.23
N SER A 168 -7.87 9.92 -2.42
CA SER A 168 -9.24 10.09 -2.89
C SER A 168 -9.33 11.16 -3.99
N PRO A 169 -9.95 10.85 -5.15
CA PRO A 169 -10.21 11.83 -6.21
C PRO A 169 -11.18 12.93 -5.77
N ARG A 170 -11.93 12.68 -4.70
CA ARG A 170 -12.86 13.63 -4.07
C ARG A 170 -12.16 14.51 -3.03
N GLY A 171 -10.96 14.13 -2.59
CA GLY A 171 -10.18 14.82 -1.56
C GLY A 171 -8.87 15.39 -2.09
N ASP A 172 -7.76 14.88 -1.55
CA ASP A 172 -6.43 15.48 -1.71
C ASP A 172 -5.79 15.26 -3.09
N TRP A 173 -6.17 14.20 -3.83
CA TRP A 173 -5.44 13.80 -5.04
C TRP A 173 -6.31 13.82 -6.30
N ARG A 174 -6.09 14.81 -7.17
CA ARG A 174 -6.79 14.94 -8.46
C ARG A 174 -5.79 14.79 -9.59
N MET A 175 -5.85 13.66 -10.29
CA MET A 175 -4.99 13.36 -11.44
C MET A 175 -5.81 12.72 -12.57
N PRO A 176 -5.59 13.09 -13.85
CA PRO A 176 -6.19 12.41 -14.99
C PRO A 176 -5.82 10.94 -15.03
N SER A 177 -6.77 10.07 -15.40
CA SER A 177 -6.54 8.61 -15.46
C SER A 177 -5.64 8.18 -16.63
N ASP A 178 -5.43 9.06 -17.59
CA ASP A 178 -4.63 8.93 -18.80
C ASP A 178 -3.29 9.68 -18.73
N ALA A 179 -2.90 10.20 -17.55
CA ALA A 179 -1.60 10.83 -17.34
C ALA A 179 -0.43 9.84 -17.47
N THR A 180 0.69 10.30 -18.03
CA THR A 180 1.90 9.48 -18.23
C THR A 180 3.02 9.85 -17.28
N ALA A 181 3.80 8.86 -16.82
CA ALA A 181 4.95 9.06 -15.93
C ALA A 181 6.23 9.56 -16.62
N SER A 182 6.21 9.88 -17.93
CA SER A 182 7.42 10.12 -18.73
C SER A 182 8.37 11.19 -18.18
N LEU A 183 7.85 12.24 -17.53
CA LEU A 183 8.67 13.30 -16.91
C LEU A 183 9.34 12.84 -15.60
N TRP A 184 8.83 11.79 -14.97
CA TRP A 184 9.29 11.28 -13.68
C TRP A 184 10.29 10.11 -13.78
N LEU A 185 10.51 9.56 -14.99
CA LEU A 185 11.35 8.39 -15.26
C LEU A 185 12.70 8.75 -15.88
#